data_AF-A0A838ZQ21-F1
#
_entry.id   AF-A0A838ZQ21-F1
#
_cell.length_a   1.000
_cell.length_b   1.000
_cell.length_c   1.000
_cell.angle_alpha   90.00
_cell.angle_beta   90.00
_cell.angle_gamma   90.00
#
_symmetry.space_group_name_H-M   'P 1'
#
loop_
_entity.id
_entity.type
_entity.pdbx_description
1 polymer ?
#
loop_
_entity_poly.entity_id
_entity_poly.type
_entity_poly.pdbx_seq_one_letter_code
_entity_poly.pdbx_strand_id
1 'polypeptide(L)'
;MDEKTTGIVSYLTWVGLLIAFLTRKEKTEYTSFHLRQSLGITVFSFAIGIIVYILSAVLGNFGGMMGWALYVLVIIMWVIGFIGAVQGEKKLVPVLGDKFQEWFKGV
;
A
#
# COMPACT_ATOMS: atom_id res chain seq x y z
N MET A 1 3.80 19.04 -3.95
CA MET A 1 2.82 18.80 -5.03
C MET A 1 1.42 19.19 -4.54
N ASP A 2 0.42 19.29 -5.39
CA ASP A 2 -0.98 19.37 -4.93
C ASP A 2 -1.40 18.05 -4.26
N GLU A 3 -2.53 18.07 -3.54
CA GLU A 3 -3.01 16.93 -2.78
C GLU A 3 -3.30 15.70 -3.65
N LYS A 4 -3.96 15.90 -4.80
CA LYS A 4 -4.34 14.81 -5.70
C LYS A 4 -3.11 14.13 -6.28
N THR A 5 -2.16 14.92 -6.78
CA THR A 5 -0.88 14.40 -7.28
C THR A 5 -0.13 13.65 -6.17
N THR A 6 -0.12 14.17 -4.95
CA THR A 6 0.53 13.49 -3.82
C THR A 6 -0.13 12.13 -3.52
N GLY A 7 -1.46 12.06 -3.57
CA GLY A 7 -2.20 10.81 -3.44
C GLY A 7 -1.80 9.79 -4.52
N ILE A 8 -1.81 10.17 -5.80
CA ILE A 8 -1.45 9.29 -6.92
C ILE A 8 0.01 8.82 -6.83
N VAL A 9 0.95 9.76 -6.61
CA VAL A 9 2.38 9.46 -6.52
C VAL A 9 2.67 8.50 -5.37
N SER A 10 1.91 8.57 -4.27
CA SER A 10 2.10 7.67 -3.12
C SER A 10 1.97 6.19 -3.45
N TYR A 11 1.27 5.82 -4.53
CA TYR A 11 1.07 4.42 -4.93
C TYR A 11 2.04 3.94 -6.02
N LEU A 12 2.84 4.79 -6.66
CA LEU A 12 3.63 4.35 -7.83
C LEU A 12 4.62 3.22 -7.49
N THR A 13 5.36 3.39 -6.40
CA THR A 13 6.26 2.40 -5.79
C THR A 13 6.51 2.80 -4.34
N TRP A 14 7.27 2.01 -3.58
CA TRP A 14 7.77 2.46 -2.28
C TRP A 14 8.62 3.75 -2.38
N VAL A 15 9.29 3.99 -3.52
CA VAL A 15 9.99 5.25 -3.80
C VAL A 15 8.98 6.39 -4.02
N GLY A 16 7.92 6.14 -4.78
CA GLY A 16 6.82 7.09 -4.97
C GLY A 16 6.16 7.48 -3.65
N LEU A 17 5.95 6.52 -2.75
CA LEU A 17 5.48 6.74 -1.38
C LEU A 17 6.40 7.69 -0.60
N LEU A 18 7.71 7.46 -0.62
CA LEU A 18 8.68 8.34 0.05
C LEU A 18 8.67 9.75 -0.54
N ILE A 19 8.66 9.87 -1.87
CA ILE A 19 8.59 11.17 -2.55
C ILE A 19 7.30 11.91 -2.14
N ALA A 20 6.14 11.24 -2.20
CA ALA A 20 4.86 11.81 -1.79
C ALA A 20 4.87 12.25 -0.32
N PHE A 21 5.46 11.44 0.57
CA PHE A 21 5.55 11.77 1.98
C PHE A 21 6.42 13.02 2.22
N LEU A 22 7.61 13.08 1.60
CA LEU A 22 8.58 14.15 1.82
C LEU A 22 8.21 15.47 1.12
N THR A 23 7.47 15.42 0.02
CA THR A 23 7.20 16.60 -0.84
C THR A 23 5.74 17.07 -0.82
N ARG A 24 4.92 16.54 0.10
CA ARG A 24 3.58 17.07 0.37
C ARG A 24 3.68 18.51 0.88
N LYS A 25 2.85 19.41 0.34
CA LYS A 25 2.82 20.82 0.78
C LYS A 25 2.10 20.97 2.11
N GLU A 26 0.95 20.32 2.24
CA GLU A 26 0.11 20.37 3.43
C GLU A 26 -0.29 18.95 3.86
N LYS A 27 -0.49 18.79 5.17
CA LYS A 27 -1.00 17.55 5.75
C LYS A 27 -2.52 17.65 5.81
N THR A 28 -3.19 17.28 4.72
CA THR A 28 -4.65 17.27 4.65
C THR A 28 -5.19 15.87 4.92
N GLU A 29 -6.49 15.79 5.16
CA GLU A 29 -7.13 14.50 5.39
C GLU A 29 -6.98 13.57 4.17
N TYR A 30 -7.04 14.11 2.96
CA TYR A 30 -6.86 13.34 1.72
C TYR A 30 -5.44 12.79 1.58
N THR A 31 -4.42 13.66 1.72
CA THR A 31 -3.02 13.22 1.61
C THR A 31 -2.66 12.23 2.70
N SER A 32 -3.04 12.49 3.96
CA SER A 32 -2.82 11.55 5.06
C SER A 32 -3.54 10.23 4.84
N PHE A 33 -4.78 10.24 4.32
CA PHE A 33 -5.52 9.02 4.01
C PHE A 33 -4.76 8.13 3.02
N HIS A 34 -4.39 8.66 1.84
CA HIS A 34 -3.72 7.88 0.80
C HIS A 34 -2.29 7.49 1.18
N LEU A 35 -1.55 8.33 1.91
CA LEU A 35 -0.23 7.97 2.44
C LEU A 35 -0.32 6.79 3.41
N ARG A 36 -1.32 6.75 4.30
CA ARG A 36 -1.53 5.64 5.24
C ARG A 36 -1.95 4.36 4.53
N GLN A 37 -2.88 4.45 3.58
CA GLN A 37 -3.30 3.31 2.76
C GLN A 37 -2.12 2.72 1.99
N SER A 38 -1.38 3.56 1.24
CA SER A 38 -0.24 3.11 0.44
C SER A 38 0.91 2.57 1.30
N LEU A 39 1.21 3.23 2.44
CA LEU A 39 2.19 2.73 3.40
C LEU A 39 1.80 1.36 3.94
N GLY A 40 0.54 1.17 4.33
CA GLY A 40 0.04 -0.11 4.82
C GLY A 40 0.14 -1.22 3.79
N ILE A 41 -0.26 -0.95 2.54
CA ILE A 41 -0.11 -1.90 1.43
C ILE A 41 1.36 -2.24 1.19
N THR A 42 2.24 -1.24 1.23
CA THR A 42 3.69 -1.43 1.01
C THR A 42 4.31 -2.30 2.11
N VAL A 43 4.04 -1.99 3.39
CA VAL A 43 4.53 -2.77 4.53
C VAL A 43 3.97 -4.19 4.50
N PHE A 44 2.68 -4.35 4.21
CA PHE A 44 2.04 -5.66 4.10
C PHE A 44 2.60 -6.48 2.94
N SER A 45 2.90 -5.85 1.80
CA SER A 45 3.57 -6.49 0.66
C SER A 45 4.96 -7.01 1.02
N PHE A 46 5.76 -6.23 1.78
CA PHE A 46 7.07 -6.69 2.25
C PHE A 46 6.95 -7.85 3.25
N ALA A 47 5.98 -7.79 4.17
CA ALA A 47 5.73 -8.87 5.13
C ALA A 47 5.35 -10.19 4.42
N ILE A 48 4.46 -10.14 3.42
CA ILE A 48 4.14 -11.30 2.58
C ILE A 48 5.38 -11.82 1.87
N GLY A 49 6.21 -10.95 1.30
CA GLY A 49 7.44 -11.37 0.61
C GLY A 49 8.41 -12.12 1.52
N ILE A 50 8.57 -11.69 2.76
CA ILE A 50 9.39 -12.39 3.76
C ILE A 50 8.80 -13.77 4.07
N ILE A 51 7.49 -13.87 4.28
CA ILE A 51 6.80 -15.14 4.56
C ILE A 51 6.98 -16.10 3.38
N VAL A 52 6.75 -15.64 2.15
CA VAL A 52 6.88 -16.46 0.93
C VAL A 52 8.32 -16.92 0.74
N TYR A 53 9.31 -16.05 0.98
CA TYR A 53 10.73 -16.40 0.93
C TYR A 53 11.07 -17.53 1.91
N ILE A 54 10.65 -17.41 3.17
CA ILE A 54 10.89 -18.43 4.21
C ILE A 54 10.20 -19.74 3.83
N LEU A 55 8.93 -19.70 3.41
CA LEU A 55 8.18 -20.90 3.01
C LEU A 55 8.83 -21.60 1.81
N SER A 56 9.32 -20.83 0.83
CA SER A 56 10.00 -21.38 -0.34
C SER A 56 11.34 -22.02 0.02
N ALA A 57 12.05 -21.47 1.00
CA ALA A 57 13.30 -22.05 1.50
C ALA A 57 13.07 -23.40 2.21
N VAL A 58 11.94 -23.57 2.91
CA VAL A 58 11.61 -24.80 3.66
C VAL A 58 10.93 -25.86 2.79
N LEU A 59 10.00 -25.46 1.92
CA LEU A 59 9.12 -26.35 1.16
C LEU A 59 9.50 -26.47 -0.32
N GLY A 60 10.55 -25.79 -0.77
CA GLY A 60 10.94 -25.73 -2.18
C GLY A 60 9.88 -25.07 -3.06
N ASN A 61 9.72 -25.56 -4.30
CA ASN A 61 8.84 -24.96 -5.31
C ASN A 61 7.35 -24.89 -4.92
N PHE A 62 6.88 -25.75 -4.00
CA PHE A 62 5.50 -25.71 -3.50
C PHE A 62 5.22 -24.45 -2.66
N GLY A 63 6.22 -23.96 -1.91
CA GLY A 63 6.10 -22.73 -1.11
C GLY A 63 5.91 -21.48 -1.98
N GLY A 64 6.57 -21.44 -3.13
CA GLY A 64 6.46 -20.33 -4.08
C GLY A 64 5.05 -20.19 -4.68
N MET A 65 4.40 -21.32 -5.01
CA MET A 65 3.06 -21.34 -5.61
C MET A 65 1.99 -20.77 -4.67
N MET A 66 2.08 -21.07 -3.37
CA MET A 66 1.16 -20.57 -2.34
C MET A 66 1.29 -19.04 -2.16
N GLY A 67 2.49 -18.50 -2.37
CA GLY A 67 2.76 -17.07 -2.24
C GLY A 67 2.03 -16.20 -3.27
N TRP A 68 1.77 -16.73 -4.47
CA TRP A 68 1.09 -15.99 -5.54
C TRP A 68 -0.32 -15.55 -5.14
N ALA A 69 -1.06 -16.39 -4.43
CA ALA A 69 -2.41 -16.06 -3.98
C ALA A 69 -2.44 -14.85 -3.03
N LEU A 70 -1.44 -14.74 -2.14
CA LEU A 70 -1.30 -13.60 -1.22
C LEU A 70 -0.93 -12.32 -1.97
N TYR A 71 -0.08 -12.41 -2.98
CA TYR A 71 0.28 -11.26 -3.81
C TYR A 71 -0.90 -10.73 -4.64
N VAL A 72 -1.82 -11.59 -5.07
CA VAL A 72 -3.06 -11.15 -5.75
C VAL A 72 -3.87 -10.23 -4.84
N LEU A 73 -3.99 -10.54 -3.55
CA LEU A 73 -4.69 -9.67 -2.59
C LEU A 73 -4.01 -8.29 -2.46
N VAL A 74 -2.67 -8.26 -2.39
CA VAL A 74 -1.89 -7.01 -2.35
C VAL A 74 -2.15 -6.18 -3.60
N ILE A 75 -2.13 -6.80 -4.78
CA ILE A 75 -2.40 -6.12 -6.05
C ILE A 75 -3.82 -5.56 -6.08
N ILE A 76 -4.82 -6.31 -5.62
CA ILE A 76 -6.21 -5.83 -5.54
C ILE A 76 -6.32 -4.61 -4.64
N MET A 77 -5.72 -4.65 -3.43
CA MET A 77 -5.71 -3.50 -2.53
C MET A 77 -5.02 -2.30 -3.17
N TRP A 78 -3.87 -2.51 -3.81
CA TRP A 78 -3.12 -1.46 -4.51
C TRP A 78 -3.94 -0.81 -5.63
N VAL A 79 -4.56 -1.61 -6.50
CA VAL A 79 -5.40 -1.10 -7.61
C VAL A 79 -6.57 -0.29 -7.07
N ILE A 80 -7.25 -0.76 -6.03
CA ILE A 80 -8.40 -0.05 -5.43
C ILE A 80 -7.96 1.29 -4.82
N GLY A 81 -6.85 1.30 -4.06
CA GLY A 81 -6.30 2.51 -3.46
C GLY A 81 -5.83 3.52 -4.51
N PHE A 82 -5.18 3.03 -5.57
CA PHE A 82 -4.73 3.84 -6.70
C PHE A 82 -5.90 4.46 -7.47
N ILE A 83 -6.92 3.67 -7.81
CA ILE A 83 -8.12 4.18 -8.49
C ILE A 83 -8.81 5.25 -7.63
N GLY A 84 -8.94 5.03 -6.32
CA GLY A 84 -9.46 6.05 -5.40
C GLY A 84 -8.65 7.35 -5.47
N ALA A 85 -7.32 7.26 -5.48
CA ALA A 85 -6.45 8.43 -5.60
C ALA A 85 -6.60 9.16 -6.94
N VAL A 86 -6.76 8.42 -8.04
CA VAL A 86 -7.00 9.00 -9.37
C VAL A 86 -8.36 9.70 -9.44
N GLN A 87 -9.37 9.15 -8.76
CA GLN A 87 -10.72 9.71 -8.67
C GLN A 87 -10.82 10.86 -7.67
N GLY A 88 -9.85 11.01 -6.76
CA GLY A 88 -9.92 12.01 -5.68
C GLY A 88 -10.81 11.55 -4.52
N GLU A 89 -11.03 10.26 -4.38
CA GLU A 89 -11.90 9.65 -3.38
C GLU A 89 -11.09 8.91 -2.30
N LYS A 90 -11.49 9.10 -1.04
CA LYS A 90 -10.94 8.37 0.11
C LYS A 90 -11.52 6.95 0.18
N LYS A 91 -11.15 6.10 -0.77
CA LYS A 91 -11.61 4.70 -0.83
C LYS A 91 -10.73 3.80 0.02
N LEU A 92 -11.34 3.15 1.01
CA LEU A 92 -10.65 2.15 1.84
C LEU A 92 -10.36 0.91 1.00
N VAL A 93 -9.13 0.38 1.12
CA VAL A 93 -8.80 -0.90 0.49
C VAL A 93 -9.42 -2.05 1.30
N PRO A 94 -9.81 -3.16 0.66
CA PRO A 94 -10.50 -4.26 1.33
C PRO A 94 -9.60 -4.92 2.39
N VAL A 95 -10.22 -5.67 3.31
CA VAL A 95 -9.59 -6.48 4.37
C VAL A 95 -8.89 -5.66 5.46
N LEU A 96 -7.94 -4.78 5.10
CA LEU A 96 -7.05 -4.09 6.05
C LEU A 96 -7.09 -2.57 5.98
N GLY A 97 -7.89 -1.96 5.09
CA GLY A 97 -7.89 -0.51 4.90
C GLY A 97 -8.14 0.30 6.17
N ASP A 98 -9.08 -0.11 7.01
CA ASP A 98 -9.35 0.53 8.31
C ASP A 98 -8.16 0.38 9.27
N LYS A 99 -7.52 -0.79 9.25
CA LYS A 99 -6.34 -1.06 10.08
C LYS A 99 -5.14 -0.25 9.64
N PHE A 100 -4.96 -0.01 8.35
CA PHE A 100 -3.91 0.90 7.86
C PHE A 100 -4.14 2.34 8.34
N GLN A 101 -5.38 2.82 8.34
CA GLN A 101 -5.68 4.13 8.93
C GLN A 101 -5.39 4.15 10.43
N GLU A 102 -5.64 3.06 11.13
CA GLU A 102 -5.44 2.95 12.57
C GLU A 102 -3.95 2.86 12.98
N TRP A 103 -3.18 2.00 12.31
CA TRP A 103 -1.76 1.77 12.61
C TRP A 103 -0.88 2.95 12.22
N PHE A 104 -1.25 3.65 11.14
CA PHE A 104 -0.45 4.75 10.60
C PHE A 104 -1.04 6.14 10.91
N LYS A 105 -1.85 6.30 11.97
CA LYS A 105 -2.45 7.60 12.37
C LYS A 105 -1.45 8.76 12.47
N GLY A 106 -0.18 8.47 12.77
CA GLY A 106 0.89 9.48 12.87
C GLY A 106 1.33 10.08 11.53
N VAL A 107 1.09 9.37 10.42
CA VAL A 107 1.37 9.83 9.05
C VAL A 107 0.41 10.94 8.65
#